data_AF-A0A2V9Y1N7-F1
#
_entry.id   AF-A0A2V9Y1N7-F1
#
_cell.length_a   1.000
_cell.length_b   1.000
_cell.length_c   1.000
_cell.angle_alpha   90.00
_cell.angle_beta   90.00
_cell.angle_gamma   90.00
#
_symmetry.space_group_name_H-M   'P 1'
#
loop_
_entity.id
_entity.type
_entity.pdbx_description
1 polymer ?
#
loop_
_entity_poly.entity_id
_entity_poly.type
_entity_poly.pdbx_seq_one_letter_code
_entity_poly.pdbx_strand_id
1 'polypeptide(L)'
;MARNLPARPTDRNQQELAADLKESDDYRKSGTFRLLVEKAVDTPGADRWTVVVGNFKFGSGSEDMELLAKLAPVAQRAGAVFLGEADPSLLGCSSLEVAPHPRDWSESKALESWKQLRLRPESASAALALPRFLLRLPYGQETSSLESFEFEEFSGPPFHNGYLWGNSAFVVALLLGQSFSEAGWEMRPGGFSQIENLPLHSFRVEGDSQLKPCAEVLLTEEAVERILDRGLIPLVSYKGRDSARVGRFQSMAEPHRPLAGRWQG
;
A
#
# COMPACT_ATOMS: atom_id res chain seq x y z
N MET A 1 -15.89 21.73 -10.81
CA MET A 1 -16.69 20.51 -11.03
C MET A 1 -15.83 19.32 -10.67
N ALA A 2 -16.27 18.43 -9.78
CA ALA A 2 -15.50 17.22 -9.46
C ALA A 2 -15.40 16.33 -10.72
N ARG A 3 -14.18 15.93 -11.08
CA ARG A 3 -13.95 15.02 -12.22
C ARG A 3 -14.37 13.60 -11.83
N ASN A 4 -15.01 12.88 -12.75
CA ASN A 4 -15.46 11.51 -12.49
C ASN A 4 -14.26 10.54 -12.49
N LEU A 5 -14.13 9.73 -11.43
CA LEU A 5 -13.13 8.69 -11.25
C LEU A 5 -13.85 7.34 -11.05
N PRO A 6 -14.14 6.60 -12.14
CA PRO A 6 -14.84 5.33 -12.03
C PRO A 6 -13.95 4.27 -11.36
N ALA A 7 -14.41 3.73 -10.23
CA ALA A 7 -13.81 2.56 -9.60
C ALA A 7 -14.59 1.29 -9.98
N ARG A 8 -13.88 0.19 -10.25
CA ARG A 8 -14.48 -1.09 -10.65
C ARG A 8 -13.91 -2.19 -9.74
N PRO A 9 -14.62 -2.61 -8.68
CA PRO A 9 -14.15 -3.65 -7.79
C PRO A 9 -14.19 -5.03 -8.48
N THR A 10 -13.24 -5.89 -8.13
CA THR A 10 -13.20 -7.30 -8.52
C THR A 10 -12.91 -8.14 -7.29
N ASP A 11 -13.66 -9.23 -7.10
CA ASP A 11 -13.46 -10.16 -5.98
C ASP A 11 -12.54 -11.31 -6.40
N ARG A 12 -11.30 -11.27 -5.90
CA ARG A 12 -10.28 -12.31 -6.06
C ARG A 12 -9.33 -12.27 -4.87
N ASN A 13 -8.95 -13.42 -4.35
CA ASN A 13 -7.89 -13.50 -3.35
C ASN A 13 -6.48 -13.60 -4.01
N GLN A 14 -5.42 -13.41 -3.21
CA GLN A 14 -4.04 -13.39 -3.71
C GLN A 14 -3.61 -14.74 -4.31
N GLN A 15 -4.13 -15.85 -3.79
CA GLN A 15 -3.82 -17.21 -4.27
C GLN A 15 -4.47 -17.47 -5.63
N GLU A 16 -5.71 -17.05 -5.82
CA GLU A 16 -6.42 -17.13 -7.10
C GLU A 16 -5.73 -16.28 -8.17
N LEU A 17 -5.27 -15.07 -7.79
CA LEU A 17 -4.50 -14.20 -8.69
C LEU A 17 -3.16 -14.86 -9.07
N ALA A 18 -2.47 -15.45 -8.10
CA ALA A 18 -1.24 -16.18 -8.35
C ALA A 18 -1.47 -17.40 -9.26
N ALA A 19 -2.54 -18.16 -9.02
CA ALA A 19 -2.91 -19.31 -9.84
C ALA A 19 -3.23 -18.90 -11.29
N ASP A 20 -4.03 -17.84 -11.48
CA ASP A 20 -4.39 -17.28 -12.79
C ASP A 20 -3.15 -16.85 -13.59
N LEU A 21 -2.17 -16.23 -12.92
CA LEU A 21 -0.91 -15.81 -13.55
C LEU A 21 0.09 -16.97 -13.71
N LYS A 22 -0.09 -18.10 -13.02
CA LYS A 22 0.74 -19.31 -13.11
C LYS A 22 0.16 -20.39 -14.02
N GLU A 23 -1.10 -20.29 -14.43
CA GLU A 23 -1.78 -21.28 -15.28
C GLU A 23 -1.00 -21.58 -16.57
N SER A 24 -0.28 -20.58 -17.11
CA SER A 24 0.63 -20.75 -18.24
C SER A 24 1.99 -20.10 -17.95
N ASP A 25 3.04 -20.63 -18.59
CA ASP A 25 4.36 -19.99 -18.65
C ASP A 25 4.28 -18.58 -19.25
N ASP A 26 3.30 -18.35 -20.13
CA ASP A 26 3.02 -17.04 -20.71
C ASP A 26 1.90 -16.32 -19.94
N TYR A 27 2.28 -15.37 -19.07
CA TYR A 27 1.35 -14.55 -18.29
C TYR A 27 0.31 -13.80 -19.15
N ARG A 28 0.57 -13.60 -20.45
CA ARG A 28 -0.35 -12.95 -21.38
C ARG A 28 -1.62 -13.76 -21.64
N LYS A 29 -1.60 -15.06 -21.33
CA LYS A 29 -2.78 -15.93 -21.45
C LYS A 29 -3.71 -15.88 -20.23
N SER A 30 -3.29 -15.24 -19.15
CA SER A 30 -4.06 -15.15 -17.90
C SER A 30 -5.36 -14.35 -18.06
N GLY A 31 -6.35 -14.64 -17.20
CA GLY A 31 -7.56 -13.83 -17.11
C GLY A 31 -7.26 -12.39 -16.70
N THR A 32 -6.24 -12.20 -15.86
CA THR A 32 -5.76 -10.88 -15.43
C THR A 32 -5.25 -10.05 -16.60
N PHE A 33 -4.44 -10.64 -17.49
CA PHE A 33 -3.97 -9.94 -18.69
C PHE A 33 -5.13 -9.58 -19.63
N ARG A 34 -6.05 -10.52 -19.87
CA ARG A 34 -7.26 -10.26 -20.66
C ARG A 34 -8.06 -9.08 -20.12
N LEU A 35 -8.22 -9.00 -18.79
CA LEU A 35 -8.99 -7.94 -18.14
C LEU A 35 -8.29 -6.57 -18.21
N LEU A 36 -7.00 -6.53 -17.88
CA LEU A 36 -6.27 -5.28 -17.72
C LEU A 36 -5.70 -4.75 -19.03
N VAL A 37 -5.45 -5.62 -20.00
CA VAL A 37 -4.83 -5.27 -21.29
C VAL A 37 -5.82 -5.47 -22.43
N GLU A 38 -6.24 -6.69 -22.73
CA GLU A 38 -6.99 -6.96 -23.97
C GLU A 38 -8.34 -6.20 -24.02
N LYS A 39 -9.09 -6.24 -22.91
CA LYS A 39 -10.40 -5.57 -22.80
C LYS A 39 -10.32 -4.05 -22.67
N ALA A 40 -9.21 -3.51 -22.16
CA ALA A 40 -9.10 -2.10 -21.79
C ALA A 40 -8.21 -1.28 -22.74
N VAL A 41 -7.13 -1.89 -23.24
CA VAL A 41 -6.13 -1.25 -24.11
C VAL A 41 -6.33 -1.65 -25.57
N ASP A 42 -6.55 -2.93 -25.85
CA ASP A 42 -6.62 -3.44 -27.22
C ASP A 42 -8.02 -3.31 -27.85
N THR A 43 -9.01 -2.91 -27.04
CA THR A 43 -10.39 -2.66 -27.50
C THR A 43 -10.57 -1.16 -27.85
N PRO A 44 -10.84 -0.80 -29.12
CA PRO A 44 -11.07 0.59 -29.50
C PRO A 44 -12.21 1.24 -28.72
N GLY A 45 -11.95 2.42 -28.15
CA GLY A 45 -12.94 3.19 -27.38
C GLY A 45 -13.18 2.70 -25.95
N ALA A 46 -12.48 1.66 -25.48
CA ALA A 46 -12.59 1.20 -24.10
C ALA A 46 -11.88 2.14 -23.11
N ASP A 47 -12.39 2.18 -21.87
CA ASP A 47 -11.73 2.88 -20.76
C ASP A 47 -10.48 2.13 -20.33
N ARG A 48 -9.36 2.85 -20.26
CA ARG A 48 -8.08 2.30 -19.77
C ARG A 48 -7.97 2.39 -18.26
N TRP A 49 -7.40 1.34 -17.67
CA TRP A 49 -6.96 1.37 -16.29
C TRP A 49 -5.75 2.29 -16.13
N THR A 50 -5.67 2.97 -15.00
CA THR A 50 -4.52 3.83 -14.67
C THR A 50 -3.87 3.47 -13.36
N VAL A 51 -4.68 3.04 -12.40
CA VAL A 51 -4.25 2.51 -11.11
C VAL A 51 -5.00 1.21 -10.89
N VAL A 52 -4.26 0.16 -10.56
CA VAL A 52 -4.79 -1.14 -10.12
C VAL A 52 -4.34 -1.32 -8.68
N VAL A 53 -5.29 -1.38 -7.74
CA VAL A 53 -4.98 -1.56 -6.31
C VAL A 53 -5.25 -3.01 -5.94
N GLY A 54 -4.19 -3.75 -5.60
CA GLY A 54 -4.32 -5.05 -4.96
C GLY A 54 -4.43 -4.86 -3.45
N ASN A 55 -5.55 -5.27 -2.85
CA ASN A 55 -5.69 -5.35 -1.40
C ASN A 55 -4.93 -6.59 -0.85
N PHE A 56 -3.65 -6.66 -1.18
CA PHE A 56 -2.75 -7.78 -0.89
C PHE A 56 -1.48 -7.23 -0.26
N LYS A 57 -0.84 -8.11 0.52
CA LYS A 57 0.42 -7.83 1.18
C LYS A 57 1.50 -8.70 0.55
N PHE A 58 2.63 -8.08 0.20
CA PHE A 58 3.74 -8.74 -0.47
C PHE A 58 4.99 -8.69 0.42
N GLY A 59 5.52 -9.86 0.76
CA GLY A 59 6.76 -10.02 1.51
C GLY A 59 7.92 -10.54 0.69
N SER A 60 9.04 -10.83 1.35
CA SER A 60 10.26 -11.34 0.71
C SER A 60 10.17 -12.83 0.30
N GLY A 61 9.01 -13.46 0.41
CA GLY A 61 8.80 -14.86 0.05
C GLY A 61 8.83 -15.09 -1.46
N SER A 62 9.21 -16.30 -1.89
CA SER A 62 9.33 -16.63 -3.32
C SER A 62 8.00 -16.49 -4.08
N GLU A 63 6.88 -16.87 -3.46
CA GLU A 63 5.55 -16.77 -4.07
C GLU A 63 5.17 -15.32 -4.37
N ASP A 64 5.42 -14.40 -3.45
CA ASP A 64 5.15 -12.97 -3.62
C ASP A 64 6.08 -12.35 -4.66
N MET A 65 7.37 -12.73 -4.66
CA MET A 65 8.33 -12.28 -5.67
C MET A 65 7.94 -12.73 -7.08
N GLU A 66 7.51 -13.98 -7.25
CA GLU A 66 7.01 -14.51 -8.51
C GLU A 66 5.73 -13.80 -8.96
N LEU A 67 4.82 -13.52 -8.03
CA LEU A 67 3.57 -12.83 -8.33
C LEU A 67 3.84 -11.38 -8.78
N LEU A 68 4.66 -10.63 -8.05
CA LEU A 68 5.07 -9.27 -8.45
C LEU A 68 5.83 -9.26 -9.78
N ALA A 69 6.69 -10.26 -10.02
CA ALA A 69 7.41 -10.44 -11.29
C ALA A 69 6.49 -10.62 -12.50
N LYS A 70 5.22 -11.03 -12.30
CA LYS A 70 4.19 -11.15 -13.33
C LYS A 70 3.22 -9.97 -13.32
N LEU A 71 2.88 -9.40 -12.17
CA LEU A 71 1.99 -8.24 -12.08
C LEU A 71 2.62 -6.97 -12.67
N ALA A 72 3.90 -6.72 -12.38
CA ALA A 72 4.62 -5.56 -12.90
C ALA A 72 4.58 -5.44 -14.45
N PRO A 73 4.91 -6.48 -15.24
CA PRO A 73 4.78 -6.41 -16.70
C PRO A 73 3.34 -6.32 -17.19
N VAL A 74 2.35 -6.92 -16.49
CA VAL A 74 0.93 -6.74 -16.84
C VAL A 74 0.51 -5.29 -16.65
N ALA A 75 0.84 -4.67 -15.52
CA ALA A 75 0.56 -3.26 -15.25
C ALA A 75 1.25 -2.34 -16.27
N GLN A 76 2.53 -2.60 -16.57
CA GLN A 76 3.26 -1.88 -17.61
C GLN A 76 2.55 -1.94 -18.96
N ARG A 77 2.12 -3.14 -19.37
CA ARG A 77 1.40 -3.32 -20.65
C ARG A 77 0.04 -2.63 -20.67
N ALA A 78 -0.64 -2.60 -19.52
CA ALA A 78 -1.90 -1.87 -19.36
C ALA A 78 -1.71 -0.34 -19.41
N GLY A 79 -0.48 0.17 -19.28
CA GLY A 79 -0.21 1.59 -19.10
C GLY A 79 -0.70 2.11 -17.73
N ALA A 80 -0.75 1.21 -16.74
CA ALA A 80 -1.23 1.46 -15.39
C ALA A 80 -0.12 1.22 -14.36
N VAL A 81 -0.33 1.66 -13.13
CA VAL A 81 0.48 1.23 -11.98
C VAL A 81 -0.28 0.23 -11.13
N PHE A 82 0.40 -0.84 -10.73
CA PHE A 82 -0.05 -1.71 -9.66
C PHE A 82 0.37 -1.17 -8.29
N LEU A 83 -0.57 -1.05 -7.35
CA LEU A 83 -0.32 -0.67 -5.97
C LEU A 83 -0.65 -1.85 -5.04
N GLY A 84 0.20 -2.10 -4.06
CA GLY A 84 -0.03 -3.10 -3.01
C GLY A 84 0.59 -2.70 -1.67
N GLU A 85 0.41 -3.53 -0.66
CA GLU A 85 1.06 -3.35 0.64
C GLU A 85 2.39 -4.10 0.68
N ALA A 86 3.41 -3.50 1.28
CA ALA A 86 4.65 -4.20 1.60
C ALA A 86 4.57 -4.81 3.00
N ASP A 87 4.97 -6.06 3.10
CA ASP A 87 5.24 -6.68 4.39
C ASP A 87 6.60 -6.19 4.95
N PRO A 88 6.74 -5.99 6.27
CA PRO A 88 8.02 -5.63 6.90
C PRO A 88 9.19 -6.58 6.59
N SER A 89 8.92 -7.82 6.14
CA SER A 89 9.97 -8.73 5.66
C SER A 89 10.78 -8.15 4.49
N LEU A 90 10.22 -7.24 3.69
CA LEU A 90 10.97 -6.50 2.65
C LEU A 90 11.94 -5.46 3.21
N LEU A 91 11.79 -5.08 4.48
CA LEU A 91 12.78 -4.30 5.23
C LEU A 91 13.81 -5.21 5.90
N GLY A 92 13.45 -6.47 6.17
CA GLY A 92 14.30 -7.41 6.89
C GLY A 92 13.98 -7.53 8.38
N CYS A 93 12.72 -7.24 8.75
CA CYS A 93 12.20 -7.44 10.09
C CYS A 93 10.83 -8.14 10.03
N SER A 94 10.38 -8.72 11.14
CA SER A 94 9.08 -9.39 11.23
C SER A 94 7.92 -8.43 11.48
N SER A 95 8.20 -7.29 12.12
CA SER A 95 7.21 -6.27 12.44
C SER A 95 7.91 -4.94 12.70
N LEU A 96 7.36 -3.87 12.13
CA LEU A 96 7.79 -2.51 12.45
C LEU A 96 7.44 -2.10 13.88
N GLU A 97 6.43 -2.72 14.51
CA GLU A 97 6.12 -2.48 15.91
C GLU A 97 7.26 -2.91 16.84
N VAL A 98 7.85 -4.08 16.55
CA VAL A 98 8.92 -4.68 17.35
C VAL A 98 10.28 -4.10 16.98
N ALA A 99 10.50 -3.83 15.68
CA ALA A 99 11.75 -3.30 15.13
C ALA A 99 11.50 -1.97 14.36
N PRO A 100 11.15 -0.88 15.04
CA PRO A 100 10.86 0.40 14.38
C PRO A 100 12.11 1.12 13.86
N HIS A 101 13.31 0.73 14.33
CA HIS A 101 14.56 1.37 13.97
C HIS A 101 15.33 0.56 12.93
N PRO A 102 15.95 1.20 11.91
CA PRO A 102 16.69 0.48 10.87
C PRO A 102 17.86 -0.38 11.35
N ARG A 103 18.45 -0.05 12.49
CA ARG A 103 19.51 -0.87 13.12
C ARG A 103 19.05 -2.28 13.49
N ASP A 104 17.74 -2.47 13.66
CA ASP A 104 17.13 -3.75 14.01
C ASP A 104 16.68 -4.53 12.76
N TRP A 105 16.90 -3.98 11.56
CA TRP A 105 16.58 -4.62 10.30
C TRP A 105 17.77 -5.42 9.79
N SER A 106 17.51 -6.64 9.31
CA SER A 106 18.54 -7.57 8.85
C SER A 106 18.57 -7.69 7.33
N GLU A 107 19.76 -7.84 6.76
CA GLU A 107 19.88 -8.35 5.40
C GLU A 107 19.63 -9.87 5.40
N SER A 108 18.93 -10.37 4.40
CA SER A 108 18.63 -11.80 4.27
C SER A 108 18.74 -12.26 2.81
N LYS A 109 18.94 -13.56 2.60
CA LYS A 109 18.92 -14.12 1.24
C LYS A 109 17.57 -13.91 0.54
N ALA A 110 16.47 -13.87 1.30
CA ALA A 110 15.14 -13.60 0.78
C ALA A 110 15.02 -12.18 0.19
N LEU A 111 15.77 -11.21 0.74
CA LEU A 111 15.85 -9.85 0.19
C LEU A 111 16.63 -9.77 -1.13
N GLU A 112 17.45 -10.77 -1.47
CA GLU A 112 18.16 -10.78 -2.75
C GLU A 112 17.17 -10.88 -3.92
N SER A 113 16.15 -11.73 -3.80
CA SER A 113 15.08 -11.82 -4.80
C SER A 113 14.34 -10.49 -4.97
N TRP A 114 14.11 -9.76 -3.87
CA TRP A 114 13.54 -8.42 -3.92
C TRP A 114 14.45 -7.45 -4.68
N LYS A 115 15.75 -7.41 -4.35
CA LYS A 115 16.73 -6.56 -5.05
C LYS A 115 16.77 -6.85 -6.54
N GLN A 116 16.81 -8.13 -6.93
CA GLN A 116 16.82 -8.54 -8.35
C GLN A 116 15.52 -8.17 -9.07
N LEU A 117 14.37 -8.34 -8.41
CA LEU A 117 13.09 -7.91 -8.97
C LEU A 117 13.08 -6.40 -9.27
N ARG A 118 13.58 -5.57 -8.35
CA ARG A 118 13.62 -4.11 -8.51
C ARG A 118 14.46 -3.62 -9.70
N LEU A 119 15.49 -4.38 -10.10
CA LEU A 119 16.33 -4.07 -11.26
C LEU A 119 15.63 -4.27 -12.61
N ARG A 120 14.48 -4.97 -12.62
CA ARG A 120 13.72 -5.19 -13.85
C ARG A 120 13.08 -3.88 -14.35
N PRO A 121 13.09 -3.60 -15.66
CA PRO A 121 12.48 -2.38 -16.21
C PRO A 121 11.00 -2.23 -15.85
N GLU A 122 10.27 -3.34 -15.76
CA GLU A 122 8.82 -3.37 -15.50
C GLU A 122 8.48 -3.00 -14.04
N SER A 123 9.46 -3.07 -13.13
CA SER A 123 9.30 -2.65 -11.73
C SER A 123 8.93 -1.18 -11.58
N ALA A 124 9.11 -0.37 -12.62
CA ALA A 124 8.61 1.00 -12.68
C ALA A 124 7.08 1.11 -12.65
N SER A 125 6.37 0.02 -12.97
CA SER A 125 4.90 -0.04 -13.06
C SER A 125 4.24 -0.69 -11.83
N ALA A 126 4.99 -0.86 -10.75
CA ALA A 126 4.46 -1.33 -9.47
C ALA A 126 5.04 -0.52 -8.30
N ALA A 127 4.27 -0.38 -7.24
CA ALA A 127 4.71 0.20 -5.99
C ALA A 127 4.04 -0.45 -4.79
N LEU A 128 4.77 -0.51 -3.69
CA LEU A 128 4.30 -1.09 -2.44
C LEU A 128 4.41 -0.06 -1.31
N ALA A 129 3.38 0.06 -0.49
CA ALA A 129 3.32 0.99 0.63
C ALA A 129 3.29 0.28 1.99
N LEU A 130 3.84 0.91 3.03
CA LEU A 130 3.84 0.44 4.41
C LEU A 130 4.18 1.59 5.37
N PRO A 131 3.88 1.50 6.67
CA PRO A 131 3.02 0.51 7.33
C PRO A 131 1.53 0.62 6.93
N ARG A 132 0.68 -0.23 7.54
CA ARG A 132 -0.79 -0.10 7.51
C ARG A 132 -1.28 1.15 8.26
N PHE A 133 -2.57 1.46 8.15
CA PHE A 133 -3.20 2.58 8.86
C PHE A 133 -4.53 2.21 9.52
N LEU A 134 -4.93 2.93 10.57
CA LEU A 134 -6.10 2.59 11.38
C LEU A 134 -7.39 2.97 10.65
N LEU A 135 -8.29 2.00 10.46
CA LEU A 135 -9.56 2.21 9.74
C LEU A 135 -10.71 2.68 10.64
N ARG A 136 -10.70 2.27 11.90
CA ARG A 136 -11.72 2.68 12.89
C ARG A 136 -11.14 2.72 14.29
N LEU A 137 -11.79 3.47 15.17
CA LEU A 137 -11.57 3.33 16.59
C LEU A 137 -12.07 1.96 17.07
N PRO A 138 -11.44 1.37 18.11
CA PRO A 138 -12.00 0.21 18.75
C PRO A 138 -13.35 0.54 19.39
N TYR A 139 -14.23 -0.45 19.48
CA TYR A 139 -15.49 -0.29 20.18
C TYR A 139 -15.26 -0.17 21.69
N GLY A 140 -15.99 0.74 22.32
CA GLY A 140 -15.88 1.03 23.75
C GLY A 140 -16.69 2.26 24.15
N GLN A 141 -17.01 2.38 25.43
CA GLN A 141 -17.82 3.48 25.95
C GLN A 141 -17.16 4.86 25.75
N GLU A 142 -15.84 4.93 25.89
CA GLU A 142 -15.06 6.18 25.72
C GLU A 142 -14.66 6.47 24.26
N THR A 143 -14.93 5.54 23.34
CA THR A 143 -14.50 5.61 21.93
C THR A 143 -15.70 5.54 20.97
N SER A 144 -16.04 4.34 20.51
CA SER A 144 -17.15 4.07 19.60
C SER A 144 -18.11 3.11 20.29
N SER A 145 -19.10 3.65 21.00
CA SER A 145 -20.11 2.85 21.70
C SER A 145 -21.09 2.18 20.73
N LEU A 146 -21.57 0.98 21.07
CA LEU A 146 -22.67 0.33 20.38
C LEU A 146 -24.01 0.69 21.03
N GLU A 147 -25.07 0.85 20.24
CA GLU A 147 -26.41 1.13 20.76
C GLU A 147 -27.08 -0.11 21.37
N SER A 148 -26.76 -1.30 20.85
CA SER A 148 -27.49 -2.53 21.16
C SER A 148 -27.10 -3.18 22.49
N PHE A 149 -25.84 -3.05 22.91
CA PHE A 149 -25.31 -3.61 24.14
C PHE A 149 -23.96 -2.98 24.48
N GLU A 150 -23.58 -3.04 25.76
CA GLU A 150 -22.26 -2.61 26.21
C GLU A 150 -21.19 -3.57 25.71
N PHE A 151 -20.21 -3.06 24.98
CA PHE A 151 -19.11 -3.84 24.42
C PHE A 151 -17.81 -3.05 24.48
N GLU A 152 -16.79 -3.67 25.07
CA GLU A 152 -15.42 -3.17 25.11
C GLU A 152 -14.55 -4.11 24.28
N GLU A 153 -14.00 -3.62 23.17
CA GLU A 153 -13.14 -4.42 22.28
C GLU A 153 -11.81 -4.75 22.95
N PHE A 154 -11.33 -3.86 23.83
CA PHE A 154 -10.14 -4.07 24.65
C PHE A 154 -10.50 -4.01 26.13
N SER A 155 -10.46 -5.17 26.80
CA SER A 155 -10.68 -5.27 28.25
C SER A 155 -9.45 -4.84 29.09
N GLY A 156 -8.36 -4.45 28.43
CA GLY A 156 -7.08 -4.07 29.03
C GLY A 156 -6.25 -3.25 28.04
N PRO A 157 -4.91 -3.15 28.20
CA PRO A 157 -4.07 -2.43 27.26
C PRO A 157 -4.27 -2.95 25.83
N PRO A 158 -4.58 -2.07 24.86
CA PRO A 158 -4.75 -2.49 23.47
C PRO A 158 -3.49 -3.15 22.92
N PHE A 159 -3.64 -4.27 22.25
CA PHE A 159 -2.54 -4.93 21.53
C PHE A 159 -2.65 -4.66 20.03
N HIS A 160 -1.51 -4.54 19.37
CA HIS A 160 -1.41 -4.02 18.01
C HIS A 160 -2.27 -4.75 16.98
N ASN A 161 -2.23 -6.09 16.98
CA ASN A 161 -2.99 -6.89 16.02
C ASN A 161 -4.48 -6.96 16.34
N GLY A 162 -4.93 -6.38 17.45
CA GLY A 162 -6.36 -6.26 17.78
C GLY A 162 -7.03 -5.07 17.10
N TYR A 163 -6.26 -4.13 16.55
CA TYR A 163 -6.80 -3.01 15.78
C TYR A 163 -7.18 -3.44 14.35
N LEU A 164 -8.20 -2.77 13.81
CA LEU A 164 -8.56 -2.93 12.39
C LEU A 164 -7.65 -2.06 11.51
N TRP A 165 -6.56 -2.68 11.05
CA TRP A 165 -5.62 -2.07 10.13
C TRP A 165 -6.08 -2.18 8.68
N GLY A 166 -5.85 -1.11 7.92
CA GLY A 166 -6.13 -0.97 6.51
C GLY A 166 -4.87 -0.92 5.66
N ASN A 167 -5.01 -1.38 4.42
CA ASN A 167 -3.93 -1.47 3.46
C ASN A 167 -3.53 -0.08 2.93
N SER A 168 -2.27 0.30 3.14
CA SER A 168 -1.78 1.65 2.82
C SER A 168 -1.69 1.94 1.31
N ALA A 169 -1.79 0.94 0.43
CA ALA A 169 -1.96 1.15 -1.00
C ALA A 169 -3.20 2.01 -1.32
N PHE A 170 -4.26 1.90 -0.51
CA PHE A 170 -5.46 2.73 -0.67
C PHE A 170 -5.21 4.20 -0.33
N VAL A 171 -4.29 4.52 0.59
CA VAL A 171 -3.89 5.90 0.87
C VAL A 171 -3.18 6.50 -0.35
N VAL A 172 -2.27 5.74 -0.96
CA VAL A 172 -1.58 6.15 -2.18
C VAL A 172 -2.58 6.37 -3.32
N ALA A 173 -3.52 5.44 -3.53
CA ALA A 173 -4.55 5.54 -4.55
C ALA A 173 -5.50 6.74 -4.32
N LEU A 174 -5.91 6.99 -3.08
CA LEU A 174 -6.76 8.13 -2.71
C LEU A 174 -6.08 9.46 -3.04
N LEU A 175 -4.81 9.62 -2.69
CA LEU A 175 -4.05 10.84 -2.96
C LEU A 175 -3.78 11.05 -4.46
N LEU A 176 -3.59 9.98 -5.23
CA LEU A 176 -3.57 10.05 -6.69
C LEU A 176 -4.93 10.51 -7.25
N GLY A 177 -6.04 9.98 -6.71
CA GLY A 177 -7.39 10.38 -7.08
C GLY A 177 -7.69 11.85 -6.76
N GLN A 178 -7.22 12.35 -5.61
CA GLN A 178 -7.32 13.78 -5.26
C GLN A 178 -6.51 14.64 -6.23
N SER A 179 -5.29 14.23 -6.55
CA SER A 179 -4.44 14.92 -7.53
C SER A 179 -5.10 14.98 -8.92
N PHE A 180 -5.72 13.88 -9.36
CA PHE A 180 -6.49 13.84 -10.60
C PHE A 180 -7.75 14.72 -10.54
N SER A 181 -8.45 14.72 -9.41
CA SER A 181 -9.66 15.55 -9.25
C SER A 181 -9.36 17.03 -9.41
N GLU A 182 -8.20 17.47 -8.93
CA GLU A 182 -7.70 18.84 -9.04
C GLU A 182 -7.21 19.16 -10.47
N ALA A 183 -6.25 18.38 -10.98
CA ALA A 183 -5.48 18.74 -12.18
C ALA A 183 -5.79 17.90 -13.43
N GLY A 184 -6.65 16.88 -13.35
CA GLY A 184 -6.86 15.93 -14.43
C GLY A 184 -5.59 15.16 -14.80
N TRP A 185 -5.34 14.95 -16.10
CA TRP A 185 -4.13 14.25 -16.56
C TRP A 185 -2.84 15.06 -16.43
N GLU A 186 -2.93 16.36 -16.14
CA GLU A 186 -1.77 17.19 -15.77
C GLU A 186 -1.37 17.01 -14.29
N MET A 187 -2.05 16.11 -13.57
CA MET A 187 -1.72 15.78 -12.19
C MET A 187 -0.26 15.36 -12.02
N ARG A 188 0.27 15.63 -10.84
CA ARG A 188 1.59 15.14 -10.41
C ARG A 188 1.41 14.34 -9.13
N PRO A 189 1.84 13.07 -9.07
CA PRO A 189 1.92 12.35 -7.80
C PRO A 189 2.68 13.18 -6.76
N GLY A 190 2.15 13.25 -5.54
CA GLY A 190 2.70 14.09 -4.48
C GLY A 190 2.14 15.50 -4.41
N GLY A 191 1.29 15.94 -5.36
CA GLY A 191 0.54 17.19 -5.22
C GLY A 191 -0.36 17.19 -3.97
N PHE A 192 -0.98 16.05 -3.69
CA PHE A 192 -1.53 15.71 -2.37
C PHE A 192 -0.68 14.60 -1.76
N SER A 193 -0.31 14.76 -0.48
CA SER A 193 0.56 13.80 0.21
C SER A 193 0.06 13.39 1.59
N GLN A 194 -1.02 13.95 2.09
CA GLN A 194 -1.52 13.72 3.44
C GLN A 194 -3.03 13.45 3.43
N ILE A 195 -3.44 12.50 4.26
CA ILE A 195 -4.84 12.26 4.63
C ILE A 195 -5.03 12.69 6.08
N GLU A 196 -6.21 13.21 6.39
CA GLU A 196 -6.57 13.82 7.67
C GLU A 196 -7.84 13.18 8.22
N ASN A 197 -8.18 13.51 9.47
CA ASN A 197 -9.35 12.97 10.19
C ASN A 197 -9.31 11.44 10.33
N LEU A 198 -8.11 10.87 10.53
CA LEU A 198 -7.96 9.44 10.81
C LEU A 198 -8.32 9.12 12.26
N PRO A 199 -8.79 7.89 12.54
CA PRO A 199 -8.97 7.42 13.91
C PRO A 199 -7.70 7.60 14.74
N LEU A 200 -7.83 8.29 15.87
CA LEU A 200 -6.76 8.53 16.84
C LEU A 200 -7.18 7.99 18.20
N HIS A 201 -6.78 6.75 18.50
CA HIS A 201 -7.18 6.09 19.74
C HIS A 201 -6.31 6.54 20.92
N SER A 202 -6.95 7.09 21.95
CA SER A 202 -6.33 7.39 23.24
C SER A 202 -6.69 6.31 24.26
N PHE A 203 -5.71 5.79 24.97
CA PHE A 203 -5.90 4.76 25.99
C PHE A 203 -4.96 5.00 27.17
N ARG A 204 -5.26 4.41 28.33
CA ARG A 204 -4.44 4.54 29.53
C ARG A 204 -3.65 3.26 29.81
N VAL A 205 -2.38 3.41 30.16
CA VAL A 205 -1.52 2.32 30.67
C VAL A 205 -0.89 2.82 31.95
N GLU A 206 -1.10 2.10 33.05
CA GLU A 206 -0.56 2.48 34.38
C GLU A 206 -0.91 3.91 34.84
N GLY A 207 -2.04 4.44 34.36
CA GLY A 207 -2.50 5.81 34.66
C GLY A 207 -2.09 6.87 33.65
N ASP A 208 -1.12 6.56 32.77
CA ASP A 208 -0.63 7.49 31.74
C ASP A 208 -1.44 7.38 30.46
N SER A 209 -1.87 8.53 29.93
CA SER A 209 -2.55 8.61 28.63
C SER A 209 -1.56 8.43 27.49
N GLN A 210 -1.83 7.47 26.62
CA GLN A 210 -1.06 7.19 25.42
C GLN A 210 -1.94 7.31 24.18
N LEU A 211 -1.32 7.67 23.05
CA LEU A 211 -1.98 7.76 21.75
C LEU A 211 -1.44 6.70 20.82
N LYS A 212 -2.33 5.92 20.20
CA LYS A 212 -1.97 5.02 19.11
C LYS A 212 -1.74 5.85 17.83
N PRO A 213 -0.59 5.74 17.17
CA PRO A 213 -0.36 6.42 15.89
C PRO A 213 -1.33 5.93 14.80
N CYS A 214 -1.70 6.82 13.86
CA CYS A 214 -2.68 6.51 12.82
C CYS A 214 -2.16 5.49 11.78
N ALA A 215 -0.86 5.51 11.49
CA ALA A 215 -0.14 4.45 10.82
C ALA A 215 0.56 3.59 11.89
N GLU A 216 0.75 2.30 11.67
CA GLU A 216 1.11 1.31 12.71
C GLU A 216 2.16 1.73 13.75
N VAL A 217 3.15 2.54 13.31
CA VAL A 217 4.28 3.01 14.11
C VAL A 217 4.64 4.47 13.81
N LEU A 218 5.32 5.11 14.75
CA LEU A 218 6.03 6.37 14.52
C LEU A 218 7.40 6.08 13.89
N LEU A 219 7.53 6.37 12.60
CA LEU A 219 8.79 6.22 11.89
C LEU A 219 9.74 7.39 12.21
N THR A 220 11.01 7.10 12.44
CA THR A 220 12.07 8.12 12.45
C THR A 220 12.40 8.57 11.02
N GLU A 221 13.05 9.72 10.86
CA GLU A 221 13.52 10.19 9.55
C GLU A 221 14.43 9.14 8.88
N GLU A 222 15.37 8.56 9.64
CA GLU A 222 16.24 7.47 9.17
C GLU A 222 15.42 6.25 8.69
N ALA A 223 14.36 5.87 9.41
CA ALA A 223 13.49 4.77 8.98
C ALA A 223 12.77 5.09 7.67
N VAL A 224 12.29 6.33 7.51
CA VAL A 224 11.66 6.79 6.26
C VAL A 224 12.66 6.71 5.11
N GLU A 225 13.88 7.21 5.27
CA GLU A 225 14.93 7.15 4.23
C GLU A 225 15.27 5.70 3.86
N ARG A 226 15.45 4.82 4.83
CA ARG A 226 15.75 3.40 4.58
C ARG A 226 14.61 2.66 3.88
N ILE A 227 13.35 3.00 4.18
CA ILE A 227 12.18 2.47 3.46
C ILE A 227 12.22 2.93 1.99
N LEU A 228 12.53 4.20 1.75
CA LEU A 228 12.65 4.76 0.40
C LEU A 228 13.77 4.08 -0.40
N ASP A 229 14.95 3.88 0.19
CA ASP A 229 16.08 3.18 -0.42
C ASP A 229 15.74 1.73 -0.82
N ARG A 230 14.81 1.10 -0.08
CA ARG A 230 14.30 -0.24 -0.39
C ARG A 230 13.24 -0.26 -1.51
N GLY A 231 12.94 0.88 -2.12
CA GLY A 231 11.97 0.98 -3.22
C GLY A 231 10.52 0.97 -2.73
N LEU A 232 10.29 1.24 -1.45
CA LEU A 232 8.96 1.19 -0.84
C LEU A 232 8.43 2.60 -0.55
N ILE A 233 7.12 2.72 -0.37
CA ILE A 233 6.44 3.97 -0.04
C ILE A 233 6.14 4.02 1.47
N PRO A 234 6.82 4.87 2.25
CA PRO A 234 6.55 5.02 3.68
C PRO A 234 5.27 5.84 3.93
N LEU A 235 4.39 5.33 4.79
CA LEU A 235 3.27 6.05 5.37
C LEU A 235 3.63 6.54 6.77
N VAL A 236 3.75 7.85 6.93
CA VAL A 236 4.31 8.50 8.12
C VAL A 236 3.18 9.06 8.98
N SER A 237 3.19 8.71 10.27
CA SER A 237 2.37 9.37 11.28
C SER A 237 3.15 10.42 12.04
N TYR A 238 2.45 11.49 12.42
CA TYR A 238 2.98 12.50 13.34
C TYR A 238 2.39 12.28 14.72
N LYS A 239 3.23 12.35 15.76
CA LYS A 239 2.80 12.16 17.15
C LYS A 239 1.66 13.14 17.49
N GLY A 240 0.55 12.60 17.97
CA GLY A 240 -0.61 13.39 18.40
C GLY A 240 -1.42 14.03 17.28
N ARG A 241 -1.23 13.61 16.02
CA ARG A 241 -2.05 14.06 14.89
C ARG A 241 -2.87 12.93 14.32
N ASP A 242 -4.09 13.25 13.95
CA ASP A 242 -5.07 12.39 13.27
C ASP A 242 -4.84 12.36 11.74
N SER A 243 -3.58 12.28 11.34
CA SER A 243 -3.18 12.39 9.93
C SER A 243 -2.04 11.42 9.60
N ALA A 244 -2.03 10.94 8.37
CA ALA A 244 -0.92 10.15 7.83
C ALA A 244 -0.44 10.73 6.49
N ARG A 245 0.87 10.74 6.29
CA ARG A 245 1.53 11.34 5.11
C ARG A 245 2.30 10.31 4.32
N VAL A 246 2.10 10.26 3.01
CA VAL A 246 2.96 9.52 2.09
C VAL A 246 4.30 10.26 1.95
N GLY A 247 5.39 9.60 2.33
CA GLY A 247 6.72 10.23 2.31
C GLY A 247 7.21 10.55 0.90
N ARG A 248 7.04 9.63 -0.05
CA ARG A 248 7.32 9.85 -1.47
C ARG A 248 6.49 8.90 -2.34
N PHE A 249 5.99 9.42 -3.46
CA PHE A 249 5.37 8.60 -4.50
C PHE A 249 6.47 8.05 -5.42
N GLN A 250 6.81 6.77 -5.27
CA GLN A 250 7.83 6.11 -6.08
C GLN A 250 7.41 4.68 -6.46
N SER A 251 7.94 4.19 -7.57
CA SER A 251 7.86 2.77 -7.93
C SER A 251 8.86 1.95 -7.14
N MET A 252 8.74 0.62 -7.22
CA MET A 252 9.73 -0.28 -6.64
C MET A 252 11.04 -0.37 -7.42
N ALA A 253 11.16 0.28 -8.59
CA ALA A 253 12.34 0.17 -9.44
C ALA A 253 13.65 0.63 -8.76
N GLU A 254 14.74 0.02 -9.21
CA GLU A 254 16.14 0.42 -8.96
C GLU A 254 16.84 0.63 -10.33
N PRO A 255 17.36 1.83 -10.64
CA PRO A 255 17.35 3.06 -9.83
C PRO A 255 15.94 3.61 -9.60
N HIS A 256 15.77 4.40 -8.54
CA HIS A 256 14.47 4.97 -8.15
C HIS A 256 13.80 5.71 -9.30
N ARG A 257 12.51 5.39 -9.52
CA ARG A 257 11.66 6.05 -10.50
C ARG A 257 10.36 6.55 -9.87
N PRO A 258 9.83 7.70 -10.31
CA PRO A 258 8.50 8.13 -9.91
C PRO A 258 7.45 7.12 -10.36
N LEU A 259 6.28 7.15 -9.72
CA LEU A 259 5.15 6.33 -10.12
C LEU A 259 4.77 6.59 -11.58
N ALA A 260 4.90 5.56 -12.41
CA ALA A 260 4.47 5.55 -13.80
C ALA A 260 2.94 5.56 -13.90
N GLY A 261 2.40 6.20 -14.94
CA GLY A 261 0.98 6.23 -15.20
C GLY A 261 0.65 7.25 -16.29
N ARG A 262 -0.63 7.34 -16.66
CA ARG A 262 -1.12 8.23 -17.73
C ARG A 262 -0.85 9.73 -17.52
N TRP A 263 -0.48 10.14 -16.32
CA TRP A 263 -0.09 11.51 -15.97
C TRP A 263 1.35 11.86 -16.37
N GLN A 264 2.12 10.89 -16.88
CA GLN A 264 3.41 11.12 -17.52
C GLN A 264 3.17 11.31 -19.02
N GLY A 265 2.79 12.53 -19.42
CA GLY A 265 2.74 12.93 -20.81
C GLY A 265 4.12 12.92 -21.46
#